data_AF-A0A352RZI8-F1
#
_entry.id   AF-A0A352RZI8-F1
#
_cell.length_a   1.000
_cell.length_b   1.000
_cell.length_c   1.000
_cell.angle_alpha   90.00
_cell.angle_beta   90.00
_cell.angle_gamma   90.00
#
_symmetry.space_group_name_H-M   'P 1'
#
loop_
_entity.id
_entity.type
_entity.pdbx_description
1 polymer ?
#
loop_
_entity_poly.entity_id
_entity_poly.type
_entity_poly.pdbx_seq_one_letter_code
_entity_poly.pdbx_strand_id
1 'polypeptide(L)'
;MRLLRGMTIQRKLILSTITCLLLVVTMTAMLILWQISKGLQERVVDLELPAIVGEIRNDMLHQIARPLAAAQAMAGNTMLRDWESNGLAEDYVPTWRRYAAEVKSRNQADAVFWVSASQGKYLTEKGVDRTVQADSAGDKWLFDFLSRGKPYELSLDKDRDSDSYMLFINARAEAG
;
A
#
# COMPACT_ATOMS: atom_id res chain seq x y z
N MET A 1 43.70 19.11 -44.23
CA MET A 1 45.17 18.83 -44.18
C MET A 1 46.07 19.98 -44.69
N ARG A 2 45.65 21.27 -44.63
CA ARG A 2 46.48 22.41 -45.09
C ARG A 2 47.39 23.02 -44.00
N LEU A 3 47.11 22.75 -42.72
CA LEU A 3 47.79 23.34 -41.54
C LEU A 3 49.22 22.84 -41.29
N LEU A 4 49.58 21.64 -41.76
CA LEU A 4 50.86 20.99 -41.43
C LEU A 4 51.95 21.16 -42.52
N ARG A 5 51.64 21.87 -43.63
CA ARG A 5 52.47 21.84 -44.84
C ARG A 5 53.78 22.64 -44.72
N GLY A 6 53.88 23.59 -43.78
CA GLY A 6 55.07 24.44 -43.58
C GLY A 6 55.90 24.18 -42.31
N MET A 7 55.61 23.11 -41.56
CA MET A 7 56.28 22.84 -40.27
C MET A 7 57.49 21.91 -40.41
N THR A 8 58.54 22.18 -39.62
CA THR A 8 59.71 21.29 -39.49
C THR A 8 59.30 19.90 -38.98
N ILE A 9 60.03 18.86 -39.40
CA ILE A 9 59.72 17.45 -39.09
C ILE A 9 59.60 17.23 -37.57
N GLN A 10 60.46 17.88 -36.77
CA GLN A 10 60.42 17.83 -35.30
C GLN A 10 59.10 18.33 -34.72
N ARG A 11 58.57 19.47 -35.21
CA ARG A 11 57.28 20.00 -34.73
C ARG A 11 56.11 19.11 -35.10
N LYS A 12 56.14 18.44 -36.27
CA LYS A 12 55.12 17.45 -36.65
C LYS A 12 55.13 16.26 -35.69
N LEU A 13 56.32 15.78 -35.31
CA LEU A 13 56.49 14.66 -34.39
C LEU A 13 55.93 14.99 -33.00
N ILE A 14 56.31 16.15 -32.44
CA ILE A 14 55.85 16.61 -31.12
C ILE A 14 54.32 16.77 -31.10
N LEU A 15 53.75 17.38 -32.13
CA LEU A 15 52.30 17.62 -32.19
C LEU A 15 51.51 16.31 -32.33
N SER A 16 52.04 15.34 -33.07
CA SER A 16 51.54 13.96 -33.14
C SER A 16 51.55 13.29 -31.76
N THR A 17 52.67 13.34 -31.04
CA THR A 17 52.80 12.71 -29.72
C THR A 17 51.85 13.33 -28.70
N ILE A 18 51.72 14.67 -28.67
CA ILE A 18 50.79 15.37 -27.79
C ILE A 18 49.33 15.00 -28.10
N THR A 19 48.99 14.94 -29.40
CA THR A 19 47.63 14.59 -29.83
C THR A 19 47.29 13.14 -29.48
N CYS A 20 48.25 12.21 -29.66
CA CYS A 20 48.12 10.82 -29.25
C CYS A 20 47.90 10.70 -27.74
N LEU A 21 48.70 11.40 -26.93
CA LEU A 21 48.58 11.39 -25.47
C LEU A 21 47.22 11.93 -25.02
N LEU A 22 46.77 13.06 -25.59
CA LEU A 22 45.46 13.64 -25.30
C LEU A 22 44.32 12.68 -25.64
N LEU A 23 44.37 12.00 -26.79
CA LEU A 23 43.37 11.02 -27.19
C LEU A 23 43.26 9.85 -26.21
N VAL A 24 44.40 9.32 -25.74
CA VAL A 24 44.41 8.22 -24.77
C VAL A 24 43.81 8.65 -23.44
N VAL A 25 44.19 9.84 -22.96
CA VAL A 25 43.65 10.39 -21.69
C VAL A 25 42.15 10.63 -21.79
N THR A 26 41.66 11.20 -22.88
CA THR A 26 40.22 11.48 -23.05
C THR A 26 39.40 10.20 -23.20
N MET A 27 39.88 9.20 -23.97
CA MET A 27 39.22 7.89 -24.05
C MET A 27 39.13 7.23 -22.68
N THR A 28 40.21 7.23 -21.91
CA THR A 28 40.25 6.61 -20.58
C THR A 28 39.27 7.31 -19.64
N ALA A 29 39.25 8.64 -19.63
CA ALA A 29 38.30 9.42 -18.84
C ALA A 29 36.84 9.12 -19.23
N MET A 30 36.53 9.02 -20.53
CA MET A 30 35.18 8.65 -20.99
C MET A 30 34.76 7.26 -20.52
N LEU A 31 35.66 6.27 -20.60
CA LEU A 31 35.37 4.90 -20.16
C LEU A 31 35.12 4.84 -18.65
N ILE A 32 35.92 5.56 -17.85
CA ILE A 32 35.76 5.65 -16.40
C ILE A 32 34.41 6.30 -16.06
N LEU A 33 34.09 7.44 -16.68
CA LEU A 33 32.82 8.12 -16.45
C LEU A 33 31.63 7.25 -16.81
N TRP A 34 31.70 6.52 -17.92
CA TRP A 34 30.64 5.61 -18.34
C TRP A 34 30.44 4.44 -17.37
N GLN A 35 31.52 3.86 -16.85
CA GLN A 35 31.46 2.79 -15.84
C GLN A 35 30.91 3.30 -14.50
N ILE A 36 31.31 4.49 -14.05
CA ILE A 36 30.79 5.09 -12.82
C ILE A 36 29.29 5.36 -12.97
N SER A 37 28.86 5.95 -14.08
CA SER A 37 27.44 6.22 -14.33
C SER A 37 26.61 4.94 -14.35
N LYS A 38 27.08 3.88 -15.01
CA LYS A 38 26.39 2.58 -15.00
C LYS A 38 26.35 1.94 -13.63
N GLY A 39 27.47 1.89 -12.92
CA GLY A 39 27.54 1.28 -11.59
C GLY A 39 26.68 2.02 -10.55
N LEU A 40 26.58 3.36 -10.66
CA LEU A 40 25.66 4.14 -9.83
C LEU A 40 24.20 3.85 -10.20
N GLN A 41 23.86 3.77 -11.49
CA GLN A 41 22.50 3.46 -11.93
C GLN A 41 22.07 2.06 -11.49
N GLU A 42 22.92 1.04 -11.67
CA GLU A 42 22.67 -0.33 -11.21
C GLU A 42 22.49 -0.38 -9.70
N ARG A 43 23.34 0.30 -8.92
CA ARG A 43 23.17 0.36 -7.45
C ARG A 43 21.87 1.03 -7.02
N VAL A 44 21.48 2.14 -7.66
CA VAL A 44 20.22 2.81 -7.31
C VAL A 44 19.02 1.94 -7.67
N VAL A 45 19.02 1.33 -8.86
CA VAL A 45 17.88 0.57 -9.38
C VAL A 45 17.76 -0.81 -8.72
N ASP A 46 18.86 -1.52 -8.52
CA ASP A 46 18.83 -2.92 -8.10
C ASP A 46 18.97 -3.10 -6.59
N LEU A 47 19.48 -2.09 -5.87
CA LEU A 47 19.71 -2.16 -4.42
C LEU A 47 18.94 -1.09 -3.65
N GLU A 48 19.21 0.19 -3.90
CA GLU A 48 18.71 1.27 -3.03
C GLU A 48 17.19 1.45 -3.16
N LEU A 49 16.65 1.50 -4.38
CA LEU A 49 15.20 1.62 -4.59
C LEU A 49 14.42 0.40 -4.04
N PRO A 50 14.80 -0.86 -4.33
CA PRO A 50 14.13 -2.02 -3.73
C PRO A 50 14.21 -2.05 -2.21
N ALA A 51 15.32 -1.60 -1.63
CA ALA A 51 15.46 -1.51 -0.17
C ALA A 51 14.48 -0.50 0.43
N ILE A 52 14.39 0.70 -0.15
CA ILE A 52 13.44 1.73 0.31
C ILE A 52 11.99 1.27 0.12
N VAL A 53 11.66 0.67 -1.03
CA VAL A 53 10.32 0.10 -1.26
C VAL A 53 10.02 -1.02 -0.27
N GLY A 54 11.03 -1.83 0.07
CA GLY A 54 10.93 -2.86 1.10
C GLY A 54 10.68 -2.28 2.50
N GLU A 55 11.35 -1.18 2.85
CA GLU A 55 11.15 -0.46 4.10
C GLU A 55 9.73 0.11 4.19
N ILE A 56 9.27 0.82 3.16
CA ILE A 56 7.90 1.37 3.08
C ILE A 56 6.86 0.24 3.24
N ARG A 57 7.05 -0.90 2.56
CA ARG A 57 6.16 -2.06 2.69
C ARG A 57 6.11 -2.57 4.13
N ASN A 58 7.26 -2.69 4.79
CA ASN A 58 7.33 -3.19 6.16
C ASN A 58 6.67 -2.23 7.14
N ASP A 59 6.87 -0.93 6.97
CA ASP A 59 6.20 0.08 7.79
C ASP A 59 4.67 0.04 7.59
N MET A 60 4.20 -0.06 6.34
CA MET A 60 2.78 -0.26 6.05
C MET A 60 2.22 -1.53 6.70
N LEU A 61 2.92 -2.67 6.58
CA LEU A 61 2.50 -3.92 7.22
C LEU A 61 2.45 -3.80 8.74
N HIS A 62 3.43 -3.12 9.35
CA HIS A 62 3.47 -2.89 10.78
C HIS A 62 2.28 -2.04 11.24
N GLN A 63 1.94 -0.98 10.51
CA GLN A 63 0.78 -0.13 10.80
C GLN A 63 -0.56 -0.87 10.61
N ILE A 64 -0.67 -1.74 9.60
CA ILE A 64 -1.90 -2.49 9.30
C ILE A 64 -2.07 -3.72 10.19
N ALA A 65 -0.98 -4.32 10.68
CA ALA A 65 -1.04 -5.59 11.42
C ALA A 65 -1.95 -5.53 12.65
N ARG A 66 -1.86 -4.46 13.43
CA ARG A 66 -2.66 -4.28 14.65
C ARG A 66 -4.17 -4.16 14.37
N PRO A 67 -4.64 -3.22 13.54
CA PRO A 67 -6.07 -3.11 13.25
C PRO A 67 -6.61 -4.32 12.46
N LEU A 68 -5.79 -4.98 11.64
CA LEU A 68 -6.16 -6.25 11.00
C LEU A 68 -6.41 -7.36 12.03
N ALA A 69 -5.51 -7.53 13.00
CA ALA A 69 -5.71 -8.49 14.07
C ALA A 69 -6.98 -8.19 14.88
N ALA A 70 -7.29 -6.91 15.12
CA ALA A 70 -8.52 -6.51 15.79
C ALA A 70 -9.78 -6.83 14.96
N ALA A 71 -9.77 -6.57 13.65
CA ALA A 71 -10.88 -6.91 12.76
C ALA A 71 -11.13 -8.42 12.71
N GLN A 72 -10.06 -9.22 12.61
CA GLN A 72 -10.16 -10.68 12.64
C GLN A 72 -10.64 -11.22 13.99
N ALA A 73 -10.17 -10.64 15.10
CA ALA A 73 -10.65 -10.99 16.44
C ALA A 73 -12.13 -10.65 16.63
N MET A 74 -12.59 -9.52 16.08
CA MET A 74 -14.00 -9.14 16.06
C MET A 74 -14.84 -10.11 15.23
N ALA A 75 -14.39 -10.47 14.03
CA ALA A 75 -15.07 -11.46 13.18
C ALA A 75 -15.15 -12.85 13.81
N GLY A 76 -14.13 -13.25 14.58
CA GLY A 76 -14.08 -14.50 15.32
C GLY A 76 -14.76 -14.48 16.70
N ASN A 77 -15.25 -13.31 17.15
CA ASN A 77 -15.85 -13.19 18.48
C ASN A 77 -17.17 -13.96 18.55
N THR A 78 -17.21 -15.02 19.35
CA THR A 78 -18.37 -15.90 19.47
C THR A 78 -19.62 -15.15 19.94
N MET A 79 -19.50 -14.16 20.82
CA MET A 79 -20.67 -13.38 21.27
C MET A 79 -21.30 -12.57 20.13
N LEU A 80 -20.48 -12.05 19.21
CA LEU A 80 -20.98 -11.31 18.04
C LEU A 80 -21.56 -12.25 17.00
N ARG A 81 -20.96 -13.43 16.81
CA ARG A 81 -21.48 -14.47 15.91
C ARG A 81 -22.81 -15.03 16.41
N ASP A 82 -22.92 -15.26 17.71
CA ASP A 82 -24.17 -15.68 18.34
C ASP A 82 -25.24 -14.59 18.18
N TRP A 83 -24.88 -13.31 18.42
CA TRP A 83 -25.79 -12.20 18.22
C TRP A 83 -26.26 -12.05 16.76
N GLU A 84 -25.36 -12.23 15.80
CA GLU A 84 -25.67 -12.28 14.36
C GLU A 84 -26.65 -13.42 14.04
N SER A 85 -26.38 -14.64 14.53
CA SER A 85 -27.25 -15.80 14.31
C SER A 85 -28.64 -15.64 14.94
N ASN A 86 -28.75 -14.84 16.01
CA ASN A 86 -30.00 -14.49 16.68
C ASN A 86 -30.68 -13.25 16.08
N GLY A 87 -30.33 -12.84 14.86
CA GLY A 87 -31.02 -11.80 14.12
C GLY A 87 -30.66 -10.37 14.51
N LEU A 88 -29.50 -10.17 15.16
CA LEU A 88 -29.05 -8.86 15.64
C LEU A 88 -30.11 -8.14 16.48
N ALA A 89 -30.56 -8.82 17.55
CA ALA A 89 -31.57 -8.32 18.47
C ALA A 89 -31.21 -6.93 19.04
N GLU A 90 -32.21 -6.04 19.09
CA GLU A 90 -32.04 -4.61 19.42
C GLU A 90 -31.58 -4.37 20.86
N ASP A 91 -31.89 -5.28 21.77
CA ASP A 91 -31.49 -5.23 23.19
C ASP A 91 -29.97 -5.34 23.38
N TYR A 92 -29.26 -5.97 22.45
CA TYR A 92 -27.80 -6.09 22.49
C TYR A 92 -27.06 -4.91 21.83
N VAL A 93 -27.75 -4.04 21.09
CA VAL A 93 -27.14 -2.87 20.40
C VAL A 93 -26.35 -1.96 21.36
N PRO A 94 -26.80 -1.66 22.60
CA PRO A 94 -25.98 -0.92 23.57
C PRO A 94 -24.66 -1.60 23.93
N THR A 95 -24.64 -2.93 23.99
CA THR A 95 -23.42 -3.73 24.23
C THR A 95 -22.49 -3.63 23.04
N TRP A 96 -23.01 -3.78 21.83
CA TRP A 96 -22.26 -3.55 20.59
C TRP A 96 -21.62 -2.16 20.54
N ARG A 97 -22.38 -1.09 20.82
CA ARG A 97 -21.86 0.28 20.79
C ARG A 97 -20.66 0.47 21.73
N ARG A 98 -20.75 -0.07 22.95
CA ARG A 98 -19.64 -0.04 23.91
C ARG A 98 -18.43 -0.82 23.41
N TYR A 99 -18.66 -2.02 22.88
CA TYR A 99 -17.61 -2.86 22.31
C TYR A 99 -16.92 -2.18 21.12
N ALA A 100 -17.68 -1.68 20.15
CA ALA A 100 -17.17 -1.00 18.97
C ALA A 100 -16.40 0.28 19.33
N ALA A 101 -16.87 1.06 20.31
CA ALA A 101 -16.16 2.24 20.81
C ALA A 101 -14.79 1.89 21.43
N GLU A 102 -14.72 0.80 22.21
CA GLU A 102 -13.46 0.29 22.76
C GLU A 102 -12.50 -0.18 21.67
N VAL A 103 -13.00 -0.93 20.68
CA VAL A 103 -12.20 -1.38 19.52
C VAL A 103 -11.69 -0.17 18.73
N LYS A 104 -12.55 0.82 18.48
CA LYS A 104 -12.21 2.06 17.77
C LYS A 104 -11.09 2.81 18.47
N SER A 105 -11.25 3.07 19.78
CA SER A 105 -10.26 3.77 20.61
C SER A 105 -8.92 3.03 20.68
N ARG A 106 -8.94 1.72 20.95
CA ARG A 106 -7.71 0.90 21.10
C ARG A 106 -6.91 0.76 19.81
N ASN A 107 -7.55 0.89 18.66
CA ASN A 107 -6.90 0.75 17.36
C ASN A 107 -6.76 2.08 16.62
N GLN A 108 -7.14 3.20 17.25
CA GLN A 108 -7.12 4.54 16.65
C GLN A 108 -7.82 4.58 15.28
N ALA A 109 -8.92 3.83 15.14
CA ALA A 109 -9.67 3.74 13.90
C ALA A 109 -10.63 4.93 13.77
N ASP A 110 -10.87 5.37 12.53
CA ASP A 110 -11.88 6.39 12.24
C ASP A 110 -13.31 5.85 12.42
N ALA A 111 -13.55 4.58 12.09
CA ALA A 111 -14.84 3.91 12.24
C ALA A 111 -14.67 2.41 12.55
N VAL A 112 -15.66 1.84 13.24
CA VAL A 112 -15.79 0.39 13.45
C VAL A 112 -17.22 0.00 13.12
N PHE A 113 -17.39 -1.01 12.28
CA PHE A 113 -18.69 -1.43 11.78
C PHE A 113 -18.87 -2.95 11.81
N TRP A 114 -20.13 -3.37 11.89
CA TRP A 114 -20.59 -4.73 11.66
C TRP A 114 -21.70 -4.68 10.61
N VAL A 115 -21.48 -5.34 9.47
CA VAL A 115 -22.42 -5.28 8.34
C VAL A 115 -22.91 -6.68 8.04
N SER A 116 -24.20 -6.90 8.25
CA SER A 116 -24.85 -8.18 8.06
C SER A 116 -25.59 -8.20 6.73
N ALA A 117 -25.13 -9.05 5.82
CA ALA A 117 -25.87 -9.36 4.59
C ALA A 117 -27.13 -10.21 4.87
N SER A 118 -27.12 -11.02 5.94
CA SER A 118 -28.23 -11.93 6.27
C SER A 118 -29.42 -11.17 6.88
N GLN A 119 -29.14 -10.20 7.75
CA GLN A 119 -30.14 -9.35 8.40
C GLN A 119 -30.37 -8.04 7.66
N GLY A 120 -29.55 -7.74 6.65
CA GLY A 120 -29.60 -6.48 5.92
C GLY A 120 -29.28 -5.27 6.79
N LYS A 121 -28.53 -5.40 7.90
CA LYS A 121 -28.21 -4.30 8.83
C LYS A 121 -26.77 -3.83 8.68
N TYR A 122 -26.58 -2.52 8.64
CA TYR A 122 -25.28 -1.84 8.79
C TYR A 122 -25.23 -1.24 10.19
N LEU A 123 -24.25 -1.63 11.00
CA LEU A 123 -24.05 -1.11 12.35
C LEU A 123 -22.72 -0.40 12.44
N THR A 124 -22.72 0.79 13.04
CA THR A 124 -21.52 1.56 13.41
C THR A 124 -21.36 1.57 14.93
N GLU A 125 -20.34 2.25 15.46
CA GLU A 125 -20.20 2.50 16.90
C GLU A 125 -21.36 3.30 17.50
N LYS A 126 -22.19 3.93 16.64
CA LYS A 126 -23.38 4.68 17.04
C LYS A 126 -24.63 3.79 17.14
N GLY A 127 -24.57 2.55 16.64
CA GLY A 127 -25.69 1.60 16.61
C GLY A 127 -26.06 1.23 15.18
N VAL A 128 -27.32 0.84 14.96
CA VAL A 128 -27.85 0.58 13.61
C VAL A 128 -27.86 1.90 12.84
N ASP A 129 -27.17 1.92 11.72
CA ASP A 129 -27.00 3.09 10.86
C ASP A 129 -27.98 3.07 9.69
N ARG A 130 -27.99 1.97 8.92
CA ARG A 130 -28.82 1.81 7.74
C ARG A 130 -29.07 0.35 7.37
N THR A 131 -29.94 0.14 6.40
CA THR A 131 -30.15 -1.17 5.76
C THR A 131 -29.22 -1.32 4.56
N VAL A 132 -28.63 -2.51 4.38
CA VAL A 132 -27.85 -2.86 3.19
C VAL A 132 -28.68 -3.71 2.24
N GLN A 133 -28.53 -3.45 0.93
CA GLN A 133 -29.24 -4.17 -0.12
C GLN A 133 -28.30 -4.55 -1.25
N ALA A 134 -28.46 -5.74 -1.85
CA ALA A 134 -27.55 -6.26 -2.87
C ALA A 134 -27.59 -5.50 -4.20
N ASP A 135 -28.71 -4.83 -4.48
CA ASP A 135 -28.95 -4.00 -5.66
C ASP A 135 -28.51 -2.53 -5.48
N SER A 136 -28.22 -2.11 -4.24
CA SER A 136 -27.67 -0.79 -3.94
C SER A 136 -26.21 -0.70 -4.38
N ALA A 137 -25.92 0.24 -5.29
CA ALA A 137 -24.56 0.47 -5.78
C ALA A 137 -23.55 0.75 -4.66
N GLY A 138 -23.98 1.40 -3.57
CA GLY A 138 -23.13 1.72 -2.42
C GLY A 138 -22.85 0.54 -1.48
N ASP A 139 -23.57 -0.58 -1.62
CA ASP A 139 -23.44 -1.75 -0.75
C ASP A 139 -22.86 -2.97 -1.48
N LYS A 140 -22.62 -2.84 -2.80
CA LYS A 140 -22.07 -3.90 -3.65
C LYS A 140 -20.74 -4.46 -3.13
N TRP A 141 -19.90 -3.62 -2.51
CA TRP A 141 -18.62 -4.03 -1.93
C TRP A 141 -18.76 -5.18 -0.92
N LEU A 142 -19.86 -5.20 -0.13
CA LEU A 142 -20.12 -6.24 0.87
C LEU A 142 -20.35 -7.58 0.19
N PHE A 143 -21.23 -7.61 -0.80
CA PHE A 143 -21.59 -8.83 -1.52
C PHE A 143 -20.43 -9.34 -2.39
N ASP A 144 -19.66 -8.43 -2.99
CA ASP A 144 -18.43 -8.77 -3.73
C ASP A 144 -17.35 -9.32 -2.77
N PHE A 145 -17.21 -8.77 -1.56
CA PHE A 145 -16.32 -9.31 -0.53
C PHE A 145 -16.74 -10.72 -0.09
N LEU A 146 -18.02 -10.91 0.24
CA LEU A 146 -18.54 -12.21 0.68
C LEU A 146 -18.44 -13.29 -0.42
N SER A 147 -18.71 -12.94 -1.68
CA SER A 147 -18.64 -13.88 -2.82
C SER A 147 -17.23 -14.37 -3.13
N ARG A 148 -16.19 -13.57 -2.83
CA ARG A 148 -14.79 -13.97 -2.99
C ARG A 148 -14.34 -15.02 -1.97
N GLY A 149 -15.08 -15.20 -0.88
CA GLY A 149 -14.80 -16.23 0.12
C GLY A 149 -13.50 -16.05 0.91
N LYS A 150 -12.84 -14.89 0.82
CA LYS A 150 -11.60 -14.60 1.55
C LYS A 150 -11.90 -14.34 3.04
N PRO A 151 -10.99 -14.70 3.96
CA PRO A 151 -11.18 -14.45 5.39
C PRO A 151 -11.11 -12.96 5.74
N TYR A 152 -10.37 -12.17 4.96
CA TYR A 152 -10.33 -10.72 5.08
C TYR A 152 -9.92 -10.06 3.75
N GLU A 153 -10.13 -8.76 3.67
CA GLU A 153 -9.72 -7.90 2.56
C GLU A 153 -9.32 -6.51 3.06
N LEU A 154 -8.35 -5.92 2.38
CA LEU A 154 -8.01 -4.50 2.48
C LEU A 154 -8.55 -3.79 1.25
N SER A 155 -9.30 -2.70 1.44
CA SER A 155 -9.79 -1.87 0.33
C SER A 155 -9.51 -0.40 0.61
N LEU A 156 -9.01 0.32 -0.41
CA LEU A 156 -8.82 1.76 -0.36
C LEU A 156 -9.98 2.41 -1.12
N ASP A 157 -10.85 3.12 -0.41
CA ASP A 157 -12.01 3.77 -1.01
C ASP A 157 -12.36 5.05 -0.26
N LYS A 158 -13.32 5.83 -0.76
CA LYS A 158 -13.90 6.95 -0.02
C LYS A 158 -15.06 6.45 0.83
N ASP A 159 -15.08 6.85 2.09
CA ASP A 159 -16.29 6.68 2.88
C ASP A 159 -17.40 7.60 2.35
N ARG A 160 -18.66 7.19 2.52
CA ARG A 160 -19.81 7.97 2.05
C ARG A 160 -19.86 9.36 2.69
N ASP A 161 -19.41 9.45 3.93
CA ASP A 161 -19.44 10.67 4.74
C ASP A 161 -18.10 11.44 4.73
N SER A 162 -17.11 10.99 3.93
CA SER A 162 -15.78 11.59 3.86
C SER A 162 -15.29 11.76 2.41
N ASP A 163 -14.79 12.94 2.09
CA ASP A 163 -14.16 13.19 0.78
C ASP A 163 -12.74 12.61 0.66
N SER A 164 -12.17 12.13 1.77
CA SER A 164 -10.81 11.57 1.84
C SER A 164 -10.81 10.06 1.62
N TYR A 165 -9.75 9.55 0.99
CA TYR A 165 -9.54 8.11 0.87
C TYR A 165 -9.19 7.50 2.22
N MET A 166 -9.82 6.36 2.51
CA MET A 166 -9.67 5.60 3.74
C MET A 166 -9.30 4.16 3.41
N LEU A 167 -8.50 3.56 4.29
CA LEU A 167 -8.21 2.13 4.24
C LEU A 167 -9.24 1.39 5.09
N PHE A 168 -10.04 0.56 4.44
CA PHE A 168 -10.98 -0.34 5.08
C PHE A 168 -10.34 -1.72 5.27
N ILE A 169 -10.54 -2.29 6.45
CA ILE A 169 -10.09 -3.64 6.80
C ILE A 169 -11.32 -4.49 7.07
N ASN A 170 -11.71 -5.27 6.06
CA ASN A 170 -12.92 -6.08 6.09
C ASN A 170 -12.55 -7.50 6.50
N ALA A 171 -13.04 -7.97 7.65
CA ALA A 171 -12.88 -9.36 8.08
C ALA A 171 -14.24 -10.08 7.98
N ARG A 172 -14.23 -11.29 7.42
CA ARG A 172 -15.43 -12.10 7.23
C ARG A 172 -15.74 -12.85 8.52
N ALA A 173 -16.92 -12.62 9.08
CA ALA A 173 -17.50 -13.46 10.11
C ALA A 173 -18.37 -14.55 9.48
N GLU A 174 -18.33 -15.75 10.04
CA GLU A 174 -19.27 -16.82 9.68
C GLU A 174 -20.34 -16.90 10.76
N ALA A 175 -21.60 -16.63 10.43
CA ALA A 175 -22.70 -17.01 11.32
C ALA A 175 -22.74 -18.55 11.38
N GLY A 176 -22.72 -19.10 12.59
CA GLY A 176 -22.75 -20.55 12.83
C GLY A 176 -24.04 -21.21 12.37
#